data_AF-A0A931VZL4-F1
#
_entry.id   AF-A0A931VZL4-F1
#
_cell.length_a   1.000
_cell.length_b   1.000
_cell.length_c   1.000
_cell.angle_alpha   90.00
_cell.angle_beta   90.00
_cell.angle_gamma   90.00
#
_symmetry.space_group_name_H-M   'P 1'
#
loop_
_entity.id
_entity.type
_entity.pdbx_description
1 polymer ?
#
loop_
_entity_poly.entity_id
_entity_poly.type
_entity_poly.pdbx_seq_one_letter_code
_entity_poly.pdbx_strand_id
1 'polypeptide(L)'
;AVAFSDDGRPVKTAGLMRRAMEKARELNVPIIDHCEDPSLSFRGVINEGAVAERLALRGIPNSSEDVCVARDLIVAESTGAHLHVAHLSTARAVEMVRVGKRRGIRVTCEVTPHHFSLTDEAVAEHGTHAKMNPPLRSAKDVEAIVNGIADGTVDCIATDHAPHAPELKAKGFADAPFGVIGLETALGLAMTHLVHPGRISLAHLIVLMSTNPARIINPSTDGPLGRLRVGGTADITVFDPELEWTYHAAAGRSKSRNSPFDGWKLKGAATAAIVAGKIIFRRK
;
A
#
# COMPACT_ATOMS: atom_id res chain seq x y z
N ALA A 1 -22.17 0.64 -1.60
CA ALA A 1 -20.74 0.29 -1.58
C ALA A 1 -19.93 1.59 -1.57
N VAL A 2 -18.72 1.59 -0.99
CA VAL A 2 -17.82 2.77 -1.00
C VAL A 2 -16.77 2.69 -2.12
N ALA A 3 -16.56 1.49 -2.68
CA ALA A 3 -15.69 1.19 -3.81
C ALA A 3 -16.04 -0.22 -4.35
N PHE A 4 -15.46 -0.60 -5.49
CA PHE A 4 -15.37 -2.00 -5.95
C PHE A 4 -13.91 -2.35 -6.23
N SER A 5 -13.51 -3.60 -6.01
CA SER A 5 -12.12 -4.04 -6.18
C SER A 5 -12.02 -5.46 -6.72
N ASP A 6 -10.89 -5.77 -7.35
CA ASP A 6 -10.50 -7.08 -7.86
C ASP A 6 -9.34 -7.71 -7.08
N ASP A 7 -9.04 -7.17 -5.89
CA ASP A 7 -7.90 -7.60 -5.08
C ASP A 7 -7.83 -9.14 -4.88
N GLY A 8 -6.62 -9.66 -5.04
CA GLY A 8 -6.29 -11.08 -5.05
C GLY A 8 -6.66 -11.84 -6.34
N ARG A 9 -7.42 -11.24 -7.28
CA ARG A 9 -7.75 -11.84 -8.59
C ARG A 9 -7.91 -10.77 -9.70
N PRO A 10 -6.82 -10.43 -10.40
CA PRO A 10 -6.81 -9.34 -11.38
C PRO A 10 -7.85 -9.47 -12.49
N VAL A 11 -8.43 -8.34 -12.90
CA VAL A 11 -9.34 -8.28 -14.04
C VAL A 11 -8.60 -8.63 -15.34
N LYS A 12 -9.09 -9.68 -16.02
CA LYS A 12 -8.40 -10.30 -17.16
C LYS A 12 -8.42 -9.50 -18.46
N THR A 13 -9.40 -8.64 -18.68
CA THR A 13 -9.59 -7.99 -19.99
C THR A 13 -10.00 -6.53 -19.84
N ALA A 14 -9.48 -5.68 -20.73
CA ALA A 14 -9.84 -4.26 -20.79
C ALA A 14 -11.35 -4.05 -20.98
N GLY A 15 -12.02 -4.94 -21.74
CA GLY A 15 -13.47 -4.87 -21.94
C GLY A 15 -14.28 -5.14 -20.67
N LEU A 16 -13.81 -6.01 -19.78
CA LEU A 16 -14.44 -6.23 -18.48
C LEU A 16 -14.18 -5.03 -17.55
N MET A 17 -12.94 -4.55 -17.48
CA MET A 17 -12.60 -3.36 -16.69
C MET A 17 -13.44 -2.15 -17.11
N ARG A 18 -13.58 -1.91 -18.43
CA ARG A 18 -14.39 -0.82 -18.96
C ARG A 18 -15.83 -0.88 -18.45
N ARG A 19 -16.48 -2.04 -18.51
CA ARG A 19 -17.86 -2.19 -18.01
C ARG A 19 -17.95 -1.95 -16.50
N ALA A 20 -16.96 -2.41 -15.74
CA ALA A 20 -16.88 -2.16 -14.30
C ALA A 20 -16.73 -0.66 -14.00
N MET A 21 -15.83 0.03 -14.72
CA MET A 21 -15.61 1.47 -14.61
C MET A 21 -16.85 2.29 -15.00
N GLU A 22 -17.54 1.93 -16.09
CA GLU A 22 -18.81 2.56 -16.48
C GLU A 22 -19.86 2.45 -15.35
N LYS A 23 -19.99 1.26 -14.74
CA LYS A 23 -20.92 1.06 -13.63
C LYS A 23 -20.51 1.79 -12.35
N ALA A 24 -19.21 1.80 -12.03
CA ALA A 24 -18.68 2.51 -10.88
C ALA A 24 -18.86 4.03 -11.01
N ARG A 25 -18.72 4.57 -12.23
CA ARG A 25 -19.01 5.97 -12.53
C ARG A 25 -20.47 6.34 -12.27
N GLU A 26 -21.43 5.51 -12.71
CA GLU A 26 -22.86 5.75 -12.43
C GLU A 26 -23.16 5.83 -10.92
N LEU A 27 -22.41 5.06 -10.13
CA LEU A 27 -22.54 5.00 -8.67
C LEU A 27 -21.66 6.04 -7.95
N ASN A 28 -20.84 6.79 -8.69
CA ASN A 28 -19.83 7.73 -8.17
C ASN A 28 -18.93 7.14 -7.08
N VAL A 29 -18.44 5.92 -7.30
CA VAL A 29 -17.45 5.26 -6.44
C VAL A 29 -16.21 4.86 -7.25
N PRO A 30 -15.03 4.75 -6.63
CA PRO A 30 -13.84 4.29 -7.32
C PRO A 30 -13.86 2.79 -7.62
N ILE A 31 -13.15 2.41 -8.67
CA ILE A 31 -12.59 1.06 -8.82
C ILE A 31 -11.19 1.06 -8.18
N ILE A 32 -10.95 0.16 -7.23
CA ILE A 32 -9.64 -0.08 -6.62
C ILE A 32 -9.04 -1.32 -7.26
N ASP A 33 -7.97 -1.14 -8.02
CA ASP A 33 -7.39 -2.18 -8.87
C ASP A 33 -6.08 -2.71 -8.30
N HIS A 34 -6.02 -4.03 -8.08
CA HIS A 34 -4.78 -4.77 -7.90
C HIS A 34 -4.14 -4.98 -9.28
N CYS A 35 -3.31 -4.02 -9.68
CA CYS A 35 -2.73 -4.03 -11.01
C CYS A 35 -1.67 -5.12 -11.19
N GLU A 36 -2.08 -6.25 -11.76
CA GLU A 36 -1.21 -7.35 -12.15
C GLU A 36 -1.68 -7.97 -13.48
N ASP A 37 -0.74 -8.29 -14.36
CA ASP A 37 -0.98 -9.14 -15.54
C ASP A 37 -0.46 -10.57 -15.28
N PRO A 38 -1.35 -11.55 -15.04
CA PRO A 38 -0.95 -12.93 -14.73
C PRO A 38 -0.20 -13.64 -15.85
N SER A 39 -0.26 -13.15 -17.09
CA SER A 39 0.54 -13.70 -18.20
C SER A 39 2.02 -13.29 -18.12
N LEU A 40 2.31 -12.21 -17.39
CA LEU A 40 3.66 -11.71 -17.11
C LEU A 40 4.17 -12.15 -15.74
N SER A 41 3.37 -12.07 -14.68
CA SER A 41 3.79 -12.55 -13.34
C SER A 41 3.91 -14.06 -13.26
N PHE A 42 3.05 -14.79 -13.97
CA PHE A 42 3.02 -16.24 -14.06
C PHE A 42 3.19 -16.96 -12.70
N ARG A 43 4.32 -17.64 -12.48
CA ARG A 43 4.66 -18.33 -11.22
C ARG A 43 5.81 -17.62 -10.49
N GLY A 44 6.00 -16.34 -10.75
CA GLY A 44 6.97 -15.52 -10.06
C GLY A 44 6.61 -15.41 -8.57
N VAL A 45 7.64 -15.25 -7.73
CA VAL A 45 7.49 -15.27 -6.27
C VAL A 45 8.20 -14.11 -5.58
N ILE A 46 9.07 -13.42 -6.30
CA ILE A 46 9.81 -12.22 -5.86
C ILE A 46 10.00 -11.29 -7.06
N ASN A 47 10.59 -10.12 -6.89
CA ASN A 47 10.91 -9.22 -8.00
C ASN A 47 11.88 -9.87 -9.00
N GLU A 48 11.65 -9.68 -10.30
CA GLU A 48 12.62 -10.08 -11.32
C GLU A 48 13.86 -9.17 -11.28
N GLY A 49 15.03 -9.78 -11.10
CA GLY A 49 16.30 -9.06 -11.02
C GLY A 49 17.41 -9.89 -10.36
N ALA A 50 18.49 -9.21 -9.99
CA ALA A 50 19.71 -9.84 -9.45
C ALA A 50 19.45 -10.71 -8.20
N VAL A 51 18.53 -10.30 -7.32
CA VAL A 51 18.17 -11.07 -6.12
C VAL A 51 17.49 -12.39 -6.50
N ALA A 52 16.61 -12.40 -7.51
CA ALA A 52 15.95 -13.60 -7.99
C ALA A 52 16.93 -14.61 -8.60
N GLU A 53 17.87 -14.11 -9.41
CA GLU A 53 18.94 -14.93 -9.98
C GLU A 53 19.82 -15.54 -8.88
N ARG A 54 20.27 -14.72 -7.93
CA ARG A 54 21.12 -15.16 -6.82
C ARG A 54 20.46 -16.21 -5.93
N LEU A 55 19.15 -16.08 -5.70
CA LEU A 55 18.38 -17.02 -4.87
C LEU A 55 17.79 -18.20 -5.67
N ALA A 56 18.02 -18.24 -6.99
CA ALA A 56 17.42 -19.20 -7.91
C ALA A 56 15.88 -19.28 -7.80
N LEU A 57 15.24 -18.11 -7.62
CA LEU A 57 13.79 -17.97 -7.52
C LEU A 57 13.23 -17.35 -8.81
N ARG A 58 11.96 -17.64 -9.09
CA ARG A 58 11.29 -17.05 -10.25
C ARG A 58 10.87 -15.61 -9.95
N GLY A 59 11.29 -14.68 -10.81
CA GLY A 59 10.94 -13.27 -10.74
C GLY A 59 9.55 -12.94 -11.28
N ILE A 60 8.97 -11.85 -10.78
CA ILE A 60 7.81 -11.13 -11.32
C ILE A 60 8.35 -9.84 -11.93
N PRO A 61 8.27 -9.65 -13.26
CA PRO A 61 8.79 -8.44 -13.89
C PRO A 61 7.95 -7.21 -13.53
N ASN A 62 8.56 -6.03 -13.54
CA ASN A 62 7.85 -4.75 -13.35
C ASN A 62 6.73 -4.56 -14.39
N SER A 63 6.92 -5.10 -15.59
CA SER A 63 5.92 -5.04 -16.67
C SER A 63 4.58 -5.66 -16.29
N SER A 64 4.54 -6.60 -15.33
CA SER A 64 3.29 -7.18 -14.83
C SER A 64 2.36 -6.12 -14.22
N GLU A 65 2.93 -5.21 -13.43
CA GLU A 65 2.16 -4.07 -12.86
C GLU A 65 1.96 -2.99 -13.93
N ASP A 66 3.02 -2.65 -14.66
CA ASP A 66 3.02 -1.50 -15.56
C ASP A 66 1.98 -1.62 -16.70
N VAL A 67 1.86 -2.80 -17.30
CA VAL A 67 0.91 -3.02 -18.41
C VAL A 67 -0.53 -2.88 -17.92
N CYS A 68 -0.82 -3.37 -16.72
CA CYS A 68 -2.12 -3.27 -16.10
C CYS A 68 -2.47 -1.80 -15.81
N VAL A 69 -1.57 -1.07 -15.14
CA VAL A 69 -1.75 0.37 -14.87
C VAL A 69 -1.96 1.18 -16.16
N ALA A 70 -1.17 0.92 -17.20
CA ALA A 70 -1.31 1.59 -18.48
C ALA A 70 -2.69 1.35 -19.13
N ARG A 71 -3.15 0.09 -19.13
CA ARG A 71 -4.48 -0.29 -19.63
C ARG A 71 -5.56 0.48 -18.88
N ASP A 72 -5.51 0.49 -17.55
CA ASP A 72 -6.59 1.02 -16.74
C ASP A 72 -6.64 2.54 -16.74
N LEU A 73 -5.49 3.21 -16.89
CA LEU A 73 -5.46 4.65 -17.14
C LEU A 73 -6.19 5.03 -18.44
N ILE A 74 -5.96 4.29 -19.53
CA ILE A 74 -6.63 4.53 -20.82
C ILE A 74 -8.15 4.29 -20.68
N VAL A 75 -8.54 3.22 -19.99
CA VAL A 75 -9.95 2.90 -19.78
C VAL A 75 -10.61 3.96 -18.88
N ALA A 76 -9.96 4.39 -17.81
CA ALA A 76 -10.44 5.43 -16.91
C ALA A 76 -10.60 6.78 -17.64
N GLU A 77 -9.64 7.14 -18.50
CA GLU A 77 -9.73 8.33 -19.35
C GLU A 77 -10.96 8.26 -20.27
N SER A 78 -11.16 7.14 -20.96
CA SER A 78 -12.28 6.97 -21.90
C SER A 78 -13.66 6.93 -21.24
N THR A 79 -13.73 6.42 -20.00
CA THR A 79 -14.99 6.25 -19.28
C THR A 79 -15.29 7.41 -18.34
N GLY A 80 -14.29 8.21 -17.96
CA GLY A 80 -14.40 9.23 -16.92
C GLY A 80 -14.61 8.67 -15.51
N ALA A 81 -14.38 7.37 -15.30
CA ALA A 81 -14.49 6.73 -14.00
C ALA A 81 -13.32 7.12 -13.08
N HIS A 82 -13.52 6.93 -11.77
CA HIS A 82 -12.44 7.09 -10.80
C HIS A 82 -11.67 5.77 -10.66
N LEU A 83 -10.42 5.75 -11.11
CA LEU A 83 -9.48 4.66 -10.87
C LEU A 83 -8.65 4.94 -9.60
N HIS A 84 -8.54 3.96 -8.73
CA HIS A 84 -7.57 3.94 -7.64
C HIS A 84 -6.63 2.76 -7.83
N VAL A 85 -5.33 3.02 -8.00
CA VAL A 85 -4.32 1.97 -8.19
C VAL A 85 -3.78 1.52 -6.83
N ALA A 86 -4.00 0.26 -6.48
CA ALA A 86 -3.57 -0.31 -5.21
C ALA A 86 -2.04 -0.50 -5.17
N HIS A 87 -1.47 -0.32 -3.98
CA HIS A 87 -0.10 -0.68 -3.58
C HIS A 87 0.97 -0.62 -4.70
N LEU A 88 1.17 0.55 -5.33
CA LEU A 88 2.16 0.71 -6.39
C LEU A 88 3.56 0.31 -5.94
N SER A 89 4.30 -0.36 -6.83
CA SER A 89 5.63 -0.89 -6.52
C SER A 89 6.70 -0.58 -7.57
N THR A 90 6.35 -0.07 -8.76
CA THR A 90 7.34 0.25 -9.82
C THR A 90 7.53 1.75 -10.02
N ALA A 91 8.73 2.16 -10.43
CA ALA A 91 9.01 3.53 -10.83
C ALA A 91 8.19 3.98 -12.04
N ARG A 92 7.91 3.06 -12.97
CA ARG A 92 7.18 3.36 -14.20
C ARG A 92 5.69 3.57 -13.94
N ALA A 93 5.07 2.77 -13.07
CA ALA A 93 3.69 2.94 -12.67
C ALA A 93 3.46 4.25 -11.93
N VAL A 94 4.38 4.65 -11.04
CA VAL A 94 4.37 5.98 -10.41
C VAL A 94 4.39 7.09 -11.47
N GLU A 95 5.27 7.02 -12.48
CA GLU A 95 5.28 8.03 -13.56
C GLU A 95 4.01 8.01 -14.40
N MET A 96 3.45 6.84 -14.70
CA MET A 96 2.19 6.74 -15.46
C MET A 96 1.03 7.39 -14.71
N VAL A 97 0.91 7.18 -13.39
CA VAL A 97 -0.08 7.89 -12.57
C VAL A 97 0.19 9.39 -12.56
N ARG A 98 1.45 9.82 -12.42
CA ARG A 98 1.84 11.23 -12.49
C ARG A 98 1.40 11.89 -13.80
N VAL A 99 1.68 11.26 -14.94
CA VAL A 99 1.22 11.69 -16.27
C VAL A 99 -0.30 11.71 -16.35
N GLY A 100 -0.97 10.67 -15.86
CA GLY A 100 -2.43 10.55 -15.87
C GLY A 100 -3.10 11.70 -15.12
N LYS A 101 -2.60 12.03 -13.92
CA LYS A 101 -3.06 13.20 -13.15
C LYS A 101 -2.85 14.51 -13.91
N ARG A 102 -1.68 14.73 -14.52
CA ARG A 102 -1.42 15.93 -15.34
C ARG A 102 -2.35 16.07 -16.54
N ARG A 103 -2.81 14.95 -17.10
CA ARG A 103 -3.79 14.90 -18.19
C ARG A 103 -5.24 15.06 -17.73
N GLY A 104 -5.49 15.15 -16.43
CA GLY A 104 -6.84 15.27 -15.86
C GLY A 104 -7.60 13.95 -15.78
N ILE A 105 -6.92 12.80 -15.93
CA ILE A 105 -7.53 11.50 -15.65
C ILE A 105 -7.87 11.46 -14.16
N ARG A 106 -9.10 11.03 -13.82
CA ARG A 106 -9.54 10.87 -12.43
C ARG A 106 -8.91 9.61 -11.81
N VAL A 107 -7.61 9.69 -11.56
CA VAL A 107 -6.82 8.61 -10.97
C VAL A 107 -6.22 9.02 -9.64
N THR A 108 -6.28 8.10 -8.67
CA THR A 108 -5.50 8.15 -7.43
C THR A 108 -4.69 6.87 -7.26
N CYS A 109 -3.71 6.85 -6.37
CA CYS A 109 -2.98 5.63 -6.02
C CYS A 109 -2.55 5.61 -4.56
N GLU A 110 -2.23 4.42 -4.08
CA GLU A 110 -1.65 4.18 -2.77
C GLU A 110 -0.34 3.41 -2.87
N VAL A 111 0.48 3.53 -1.83
CA VAL A 111 1.68 2.69 -1.62
C VAL A 111 1.69 2.14 -0.21
N THR A 112 2.42 1.04 -0.01
CA THR A 112 2.49 0.40 1.30
C THR A 112 3.77 0.78 2.06
N PRO A 113 3.75 0.69 3.40
CA PRO A 113 4.95 0.89 4.21
C PRO A 113 6.13 0.02 3.81
N HIS A 114 5.89 -1.23 3.46
CA HIS A 114 6.98 -2.12 3.07
C HIS A 114 7.61 -1.74 1.72
N HIS A 115 6.86 -1.16 0.77
CA HIS A 115 7.41 -0.75 -0.52
C HIS A 115 8.23 0.55 -0.48
N PHE A 116 8.10 1.39 0.55
CA PHE A 116 8.99 2.55 0.74
C PHE A 116 10.09 2.32 1.79
N SER A 117 10.04 1.21 2.53
CA SER A 117 11.00 0.89 3.60
C SER A 117 11.99 -0.21 3.25
N LEU A 118 11.67 -1.10 2.29
CA LEU A 118 12.48 -2.25 1.93
C LEU A 118 12.69 -2.37 0.42
N THR A 119 13.82 -2.95 0.03
CA THR A 119 14.10 -3.41 -1.34
C THR A 119 13.94 -4.94 -1.43
N ASP A 120 14.07 -5.47 -2.64
CA ASP A 120 14.11 -6.91 -2.91
C ASP A 120 15.20 -7.68 -2.12
N GLU A 121 16.27 -7.00 -1.70
CA GLU A 121 17.31 -7.58 -0.82
C GLU A 121 16.76 -8.14 0.49
N ALA A 122 15.67 -7.56 1.02
CA ALA A 122 15.01 -8.03 2.24
C ALA A 122 14.52 -9.48 2.14
N VAL A 123 14.31 -10.00 0.93
CA VAL A 123 13.98 -11.40 0.69
C VAL A 123 15.11 -12.33 1.09
N ALA A 124 16.37 -11.95 0.84
CA ALA A 124 17.52 -12.77 1.21
C ALA A 124 17.67 -12.85 2.75
N GLU A 125 17.29 -11.79 3.46
CA GLU A 125 17.42 -11.68 4.91
C GLU A 125 16.24 -12.32 5.66
N HIS A 126 15.01 -12.13 5.17
CA HIS A 126 13.79 -12.50 5.89
C HIS A 126 13.00 -13.64 5.22
N GLY A 127 13.47 -14.14 4.08
CA GLY A 127 12.84 -15.24 3.37
C GLY A 127 11.36 -14.96 3.06
N THR A 128 10.50 -15.93 3.36
CA THR A 128 9.07 -15.83 3.07
C THR A 128 8.38 -14.72 3.86
N HIS A 129 8.96 -14.22 4.96
CA HIS A 129 8.43 -13.08 5.71
C HIS A 129 8.59 -11.75 4.96
N ALA A 130 9.38 -11.70 3.88
CA ALA A 130 9.44 -10.60 2.92
C ALA A 130 8.77 -10.95 1.57
N LYS A 131 7.94 -12.01 1.52
CA LYS A 131 7.15 -12.38 0.34
C LYS A 131 5.75 -11.76 0.39
N MET A 132 5.48 -10.78 -0.46
CA MET A 132 4.18 -10.11 -0.70
C MET A 132 3.96 -9.82 -2.20
N ASN A 133 2.75 -9.41 -2.57
CA ASN A 133 2.37 -9.10 -3.95
C ASN A 133 1.70 -7.71 -4.01
N PRO A 134 2.23 -6.74 -4.75
CA PRO A 134 3.44 -6.81 -5.56
C PRO A 134 4.69 -7.08 -4.72
N PRO A 135 5.76 -7.66 -5.31
CA PRO A 135 6.98 -7.95 -4.57
C PRO A 135 7.74 -6.67 -4.23
N LEU A 136 8.55 -6.72 -3.16
CA LEU A 136 9.58 -5.71 -2.93
C LEU A 136 10.49 -5.63 -4.15
N ARG A 137 10.76 -4.41 -4.63
CA ARG A 137 11.49 -4.16 -5.87
C ARG A 137 12.86 -3.56 -5.63
N SER A 138 13.53 -3.18 -6.71
CA SER A 138 14.86 -2.59 -6.65
C SER A 138 14.89 -1.28 -5.85
N ALA A 139 16.07 -0.89 -5.36
CA ALA A 139 16.28 0.41 -4.71
C ALA A 139 15.83 1.60 -5.57
N LYS A 140 15.93 1.48 -6.90
CA LYS A 140 15.45 2.51 -7.84
C LYS A 140 13.93 2.67 -7.77
N ASP A 141 13.20 1.58 -7.67
CA ASP A 141 11.74 1.60 -7.57
C ASP A 141 11.30 2.18 -6.21
N VAL A 142 11.98 1.80 -5.12
CA VAL A 142 11.76 2.36 -3.78
C VAL A 142 11.95 3.88 -3.78
N GLU A 143 13.06 4.39 -4.34
CA GLU A 143 13.28 5.84 -4.43
C GLU A 143 12.21 6.55 -5.27
N ALA A 144 11.73 5.92 -6.36
CA ALA A 144 10.65 6.48 -7.16
C ALA A 144 9.33 6.57 -6.38
N ILE A 145 9.03 5.58 -5.54
CA ILE A 145 7.89 5.60 -4.63
C ILE A 145 8.03 6.73 -3.61
N VAL A 146 9.18 6.83 -2.93
CA VAL A 146 9.44 7.90 -1.95
C VAL A 146 9.30 9.28 -2.59
N ASN A 147 9.80 9.46 -3.82
CA ASN A 147 9.66 10.71 -4.56
C ASN A 147 8.20 10.97 -4.97
N GLY A 148 7.45 9.92 -5.36
CA GLY A 148 6.02 10.01 -5.63
C GLY A 148 5.18 10.36 -4.41
N ILE A 149 5.60 9.93 -3.22
CA ILE A 149 5.00 10.39 -1.95
C ILE A 149 5.31 11.88 -1.74
N ALA A 150 6.57 12.28 -1.89
CA ALA A 150 7.00 13.64 -1.62
C ALA A 150 6.37 14.69 -2.56
N ASP A 151 6.20 14.35 -3.84
CA ASP A 151 5.65 15.26 -4.86
C ASP A 151 4.11 15.25 -4.97
N GLY A 152 3.43 14.40 -4.18
CA GLY A 152 1.96 14.28 -4.17
C GLY A 152 1.38 13.43 -5.31
N THR A 153 2.23 12.73 -6.08
CA THR A 153 1.76 11.71 -7.04
C THR A 153 1.03 10.57 -6.32
N VAL A 154 1.51 10.17 -5.15
CA VAL A 154 0.86 9.16 -4.29
C VAL A 154 -0.16 9.85 -3.39
N ASP A 155 -1.40 9.35 -3.37
CA ASP A 155 -2.49 9.97 -2.63
C ASP A 155 -2.61 9.47 -1.20
N CYS A 156 -2.25 8.21 -0.93
CA CYS A 156 -2.32 7.67 0.43
C CYS A 156 -1.33 6.55 0.71
N ILE A 157 -1.14 6.28 2.01
CA ILE A 157 -0.42 5.12 2.51
C ILE A 157 -1.44 4.11 3.01
N ALA A 158 -1.43 2.91 2.45
CA ALA A 158 -2.30 1.80 2.84
C ALA A 158 -1.46 0.57 3.18
N THR A 159 -1.83 -0.17 4.23
CA THR A 159 -0.90 -1.16 4.80
C THR A 159 -0.79 -2.46 4.02
N ASP A 160 -1.83 -2.78 3.24
CA ASP A 160 -2.06 -4.14 2.70
C ASP A 160 -1.82 -5.22 3.77
N HIS A 161 -2.54 -5.13 4.89
CA HIS A 161 -2.33 -6.04 6.01
C HIS A 161 -2.84 -7.45 5.65
N ALA A 162 -1.91 -8.34 5.33
CA ALA A 162 -2.17 -9.70 4.86
C ALA A 162 -1.62 -10.75 5.85
N PRO A 163 -2.36 -11.07 6.93
CA PRO A 163 -1.94 -12.01 7.95
C PRO A 163 -2.00 -13.46 7.47
N HIS A 164 -0.97 -14.25 7.76
CA HIS A 164 -0.89 -15.68 7.43
C HIS A 164 -0.42 -16.51 8.61
N ALA A 165 -0.93 -17.74 8.72
CA ALA A 165 -0.51 -18.65 9.78
C ALA A 165 0.99 -19.00 9.66
N PRO A 166 1.72 -19.19 10.79
CA PRO A 166 3.16 -19.49 10.77
C PRO A 166 3.52 -20.70 9.89
N GLU A 167 2.72 -21.76 9.95
CA GLU A 167 2.90 -22.99 9.16
C GLU A 167 2.77 -22.77 7.65
N LEU A 168 2.02 -21.74 7.21
CA LEU A 168 1.91 -21.39 5.80
C LEU A 168 3.14 -20.63 5.32
N LYS A 169 3.67 -19.73 6.16
CA LYS A 169 4.90 -18.99 5.85
C LYS A 169 6.16 -19.85 5.96
N ALA A 170 6.14 -20.91 6.77
CA ALA A 170 7.23 -21.89 6.89
C ALA A 170 7.37 -22.83 5.67
N LYS A 171 6.43 -22.80 4.71
CA LYS A 171 6.55 -23.55 3.45
C LYS A 171 7.70 -23.05 2.60
N GLY A 172 8.10 -23.86 1.61
CA GLY A 172 9.05 -23.43 0.58
C GLY A 172 8.58 -22.16 -0.14
N PHE A 173 9.53 -21.38 -0.65
CA PHE A 173 9.26 -20.05 -1.18
C PHE A 173 8.20 -20.05 -2.29
N ALA A 174 8.13 -21.10 -3.11
CA ALA A 174 7.10 -21.28 -4.14
C ALA A 174 5.67 -21.39 -3.56
N ASP A 175 5.52 -22.14 -2.45
CA ASP A 175 4.23 -22.52 -1.88
C ASP A 175 3.76 -21.61 -0.74
N ALA A 176 4.69 -20.87 -0.11
CA ALA A 176 4.35 -19.90 0.92
C ALA A 176 3.47 -18.79 0.33
N PRO A 177 2.40 -18.36 1.02
CA PRO A 177 1.52 -17.32 0.49
C PRO A 177 2.20 -15.95 0.48
N PHE A 178 1.80 -15.11 -0.47
CA PHE A 178 2.10 -13.69 -0.48
C PHE A 178 1.35 -12.97 0.66
N GLY A 179 2.05 -12.07 1.33
CA GLY A 179 1.45 -11.16 2.30
C GLY A 179 2.26 -11.06 3.59
N VAL A 180 2.19 -9.86 4.19
CA VAL A 180 2.81 -9.50 5.47
C VAL A 180 1.86 -8.65 6.30
N ILE A 181 2.04 -8.65 7.62
CA ILE A 181 1.30 -7.72 8.49
C ILE A 181 1.90 -6.31 8.45
N GLY A 182 1.05 -5.28 8.34
CA GLY A 182 1.49 -3.87 8.37
C GLY A 182 0.82 -2.91 9.36
N LEU A 183 -0.35 -3.24 9.94
CA LEU A 183 -1.12 -2.29 10.78
C LEU A 183 -0.33 -1.68 11.95
N GLU A 184 0.47 -2.49 12.64
CA GLU A 184 1.15 -2.06 13.87
C GLU A 184 2.48 -1.33 13.59
N THR A 185 3.04 -1.48 12.38
CA THR A 185 4.33 -0.89 11.98
C THR A 185 4.16 0.34 11.09
N ALA A 186 2.99 0.54 10.47
CA ALA A 186 2.78 1.56 9.45
C ALA A 186 3.21 2.97 9.86
N LEU A 187 2.78 3.46 11.04
CA LEU A 187 3.16 4.78 11.53
C LEU A 187 4.66 4.87 11.80
N GLY A 188 5.24 3.86 12.47
CA GLY A 188 6.67 3.86 12.81
C GLY A 188 7.55 3.85 11.56
N LEU A 189 7.21 3.03 10.56
CA LEU A 189 7.93 3.00 9.28
C LEU A 189 7.80 4.33 8.54
N ALA A 190 6.60 4.91 8.47
CA ALA A 190 6.42 6.20 7.79
C ALA A 190 7.17 7.34 8.50
N MET A 191 7.17 7.36 9.84
CA MET A 191 7.94 8.32 10.62
C MET A 191 9.45 8.13 10.40
N THR A 192 9.95 6.91 10.52
CA THR A 192 11.38 6.56 10.37
C THR A 192 11.92 6.82 8.97
N HIS A 193 11.16 6.50 7.92
CA HIS A 193 11.66 6.56 6.53
C HIS A 193 11.25 7.83 5.77
N LEU A 194 10.18 8.51 6.18
CA LEU A 194 9.65 9.67 5.44
C LEU A 194 9.76 10.97 6.23
N VAL A 195 9.31 11.00 7.50
CA VAL A 195 9.24 12.25 8.28
C VAL A 195 10.56 12.63 8.91
N HIS A 196 11.18 11.75 9.71
CA HIS A 196 12.45 12.05 10.39
C HIS A 196 13.61 12.36 9.43
N PRO A 197 13.74 11.70 8.26
CA PRO A 197 14.74 12.07 7.27
C PRO A 197 14.39 13.34 6.47
N GLY A 198 13.23 13.96 6.72
CA GLY A 198 12.80 15.20 6.06
C GLY A 198 12.28 15.02 4.62
N ARG A 199 11.90 13.81 4.21
CA ARG A 199 11.32 13.56 2.87
C ARG A 199 9.93 14.17 2.74
N ILE A 200 9.14 14.15 3.82
CA ILE A 200 7.86 14.85 3.93
C ILE A 200 7.67 15.46 5.33
N SER A 201 6.74 16.41 5.45
CA SER A 201 6.34 16.94 6.76
C SER A 201 5.39 15.98 7.49
N LEU A 202 5.31 16.12 8.82
CA LEU A 202 4.33 15.36 9.63
C LEU A 202 2.88 15.65 9.20
N ALA A 203 2.57 16.89 8.83
CA ALA A 203 1.25 17.27 8.32
C ALA A 203 0.92 16.54 7.02
N HIS A 204 1.89 16.39 6.11
CA HIS A 204 1.70 15.62 4.89
C HIS A 204 1.45 14.13 5.21
N LEU A 205 2.21 13.54 6.14
CA LEU A 205 1.97 12.16 6.57
C LEU A 205 0.54 11.95 7.11
N ILE A 206 0.06 12.88 7.96
CA ILE A 206 -1.30 12.83 8.50
C ILE A 206 -2.32 12.83 7.36
N VAL A 207 -2.15 13.69 6.35
CA VAL A 207 -3.03 13.74 5.17
C VAL A 207 -3.03 12.40 4.42
N LEU A 208 -1.86 11.81 4.19
CA LEU A 208 -1.71 10.52 3.48
C LEU A 208 -2.33 9.32 4.22
N MET A 209 -2.38 9.35 5.55
CA MET A 209 -2.89 8.25 6.39
C MET A 209 -4.29 8.49 6.95
N SER A 210 -4.90 9.67 6.74
CA SER A 210 -6.24 9.99 7.27
C SER A 210 -7.14 10.67 6.25
N THR A 211 -6.85 11.93 5.90
CA THR A 211 -7.76 12.76 5.10
C THR A 211 -7.90 12.28 3.65
N ASN A 212 -6.79 11.91 2.99
CA ASN A 212 -6.84 11.45 1.61
C ASN A 212 -7.53 10.09 1.44
N PRO A 213 -7.19 9.03 2.22
CA PRO A 213 -7.92 7.76 2.17
C PRO A 213 -9.43 7.96 2.33
N ALA A 214 -9.85 8.78 3.32
CA ALA A 214 -11.25 9.07 3.56
C ALA A 214 -11.93 9.74 2.35
N ARG A 215 -11.26 10.71 1.71
CA ARG A 215 -11.76 11.41 0.52
C ARG A 215 -11.86 10.51 -0.71
N ILE A 216 -10.97 9.53 -0.87
CA ILE A 216 -10.97 8.62 -2.02
C ILE A 216 -12.23 7.73 -2.01
N ILE A 217 -12.56 7.13 -0.86
CA ILE A 217 -13.71 6.23 -0.73
C ILE A 217 -15.02 6.97 -0.40
N ASN A 218 -14.93 8.24 0.01
CA ASN A 218 -16.07 9.11 0.25
C ASN A 218 -15.82 10.48 -0.41
N PRO A 219 -16.15 10.63 -1.69
CA PRO A 219 -15.89 11.86 -2.42
C PRO A 219 -16.76 13.06 -1.97
N SER A 220 -17.72 12.85 -1.05
CA SER A 220 -18.49 13.97 -0.47
C SER A 220 -17.61 14.80 0.49
N THR A 221 -17.59 16.12 0.30
CA THR A 221 -16.73 17.05 1.06
C THR A 221 -17.05 17.13 2.56
N ASP A 222 -18.20 16.60 2.97
CA ASP A 222 -18.73 16.62 4.33
C ASP A 222 -18.60 15.28 5.08
N GLY A 223 -17.93 14.30 4.48
CA GLY A 223 -17.71 12.98 5.08
C GLY A 223 -17.14 13.04 6.51
N PRO A 224 -17.57 12.14 7.42
CA PRO A 224 -17.23 12.23 8.84
C PRO A 224 -15.81 11.73 9.19
N LEU A 225 -15.09 11.15 8.23
CA LEU A 225 -13.83 10.43 8.48
C LEU A 225 -12.60 11.27 8.13
N GLY A 226 -11.46 10.94 8.75
CA GLY A 226 -10.14 11.48 8.39
C GLY A 226 -9.96 12.97 8.71
N ARG A 227 -10.80 13.55 9.58
CA ARG A 227 -10.77 14.96 9.98
C ARG A 227 -11.13 15.12 11.45
N LEU A 228 -10.43 16.02 12.14
CA LEU A 228 -10.79 16.48 13.48
C LEU A 228 -11.58 17.79 13.36
N ARG A 229 -12.85 17.77 13.76
CA ARG A 229 -13.72 18.96 13.80
C ARG A 229 -14.70 18.87 14.96
N VAL A 230 -15.06 20.02 15.52
CA VAL A 230 -16.15 20.12 16.50
C VAL A 230 -17.44 19.59 15.86
N GLY A 231 -18.16 18.73 16.59
CA GLY A 231 -19.37 18.06 16.10
C GLY A 231 -19.14 16.83 15.21
N GLY A 232 -17.88 16.46 14.92
CA GLY A 232 -17.54 15.21 14.24
C GLY A 232 -17.50 13.99 15.17
N THR A 233 -17.38 12.80 14.60
CA THR A 233 -17.14 11.57 15.38
C THR A 233 -15.79 11.67 16.09
N ALA A 234 -15.73 11.24 17.36
CA ALA A 234 -14.49 11.19 18.13
C ALA A 234 -13.64 9.96 17.76
N ASP A 235 -13.20 9.92 16.50
CA ASP A 235 -12.24 8.96 15.96
C ASP A 235 -10.85 9.61 15.95
N ILE A 236 -10.04 9.29 16.95
CA ILE A 236 -8.81 10.01 17.28
C ILE A 236 -7.71 9.01 17.57
N THR A 237 -6.51 9.25 17.03
CA THR A 237 -5.28 8.61 17.50
C THR A 237 -4.39 9.63 18.18
N VAL A 238 -3.78 9.24 19.29
CA VAL A 238 -2.68 9.97 19.93
C VAL A 238 -1.41 9.19 19.65
N PHE A 239 -0.37 9.88 19.24
CA PHE A 239 0.95 9.28 19.01
C PHE A 239 2.04 10.22 19.51
N ASP A 240 3.14 9.63 19.94
CA ASP A 240 4.37 10.34 20.25
C ASP A 240 5.30 10.20 19.04
N PRO A 241 5.64 11.30 18.34
CA PRO A 241 6.52 11.26 17.17
C PRO A 241 7.96 10.91 17.51
N GLU A 242 8.41 11.12 18.75
CA GLU A 242 9.80 10.94 19.16
C GLU A 242 10.05 9.64 19.93
N LEU A 243 8.99 8.95 20.35
CA LEU A 243 9.09 7.68 21.07
C LEU A 243 9.82 6.62 20.24
N GLU A 244 10.99 6.21 20.72
CA GLU A 244 11.74 5.08 20.18
C GLU A 244 11.23 3.77 20.77
N TRP A 245 11.12 2.75 19.94
CA TRP A 245 10.64 1.44 20.35
C TRP A 245 11.16 0.35 19.41
N THR A 246 11.24 -0.89 19.92
CA THR A 246 11.56 -2.06 19.09
C THR A 246 10.28 -2.79 18.75
N TYR A 247 10.05 -3.06 17.46
CA TYR A 247 8.93 -3.86 17.03
C TYR A 247 9.22 -5.34 17.27
N HIS A 248 8.31 -6.00 17.99
CA HIS A 248 8.31 -7.44 18.19
C HIS A 248 6.97 -7.98 17.74
N ALA A 249 6.95 -8.68 16.59
CA ALA A 249 5.74 -9.28 16.03
C ALA A 249 5.07 -10.21 17.07
N ALA A 250 5.87 -10.93 17.85
CA ALA A 250 5.41 -11.81 18.92
C ALA A 250 4.49 -11.10 19.95
N ALA A 251 4.80 -9.86 20.28
CA ALA A 251 4.06 -9.01 21.23
C ALA A 251 2.88 -8.26 20.59
N GLY A 252 2.72 -8.37 19.27
CA GLY A 252 1.65 -7.72 18.52
C GLY A 252 0.25 -8.27 18.81
N ARG A 253 -0.77 -7.47 18.48
CA ARG A 253 -2.19 -7.82 18.67
C ARG A 253 -2.76 -8.63 17.51
N SER A 254 -2.16 -8.58 16.33
CA SER A 254 -2.53 -9.46 15.21
C SER A 254 -2.50 -10.93 15.64
N LYS A 255 -3.26 -11.80 14.97
CA LYS A 255 -3.12 -13.26 15.15
C LYS A 255 -1.87 -13.82 14.46
N SER A 256 -1.32 -13.06 13.51
CA SER A 256 -0.18 -13.46 12.69
C SER A 256 1.13 -12.85 13.19
N ARG A 257 2.25 -13.43 12.77
CA ARG A 257 3.63 -12.99 13.04
C ARG A 257 4.46 -12.82 11.76
N ASN A 258 3.83 -12.84 10.59
CA ASN A 258 4.50 -12.75 9.28
C ASN A 258 4.93 -11.32 8.94
N SER A 259 6.01 -10.84 9.57
CA SER A 259 6.58 -9.52 9.31
C SER A 259 8.09 -9.61 9.05
N PRO A 260 8.63 -8.87 8.07
CA PRO A 260 10.07 -8.74 7.89
C PRO A 260 10.69 -7.72 8.87
N PHE A 261 9.87 -6.96 9.60
CA PHE A 261 10.31 -5.89 10.49
C PHE A 261 10.57 -6.34 11.93
N ASP A 262 10.45 -7.63 12.24
CA ASP A 262 10.66 -8.13 13.60
C ASP A 262 12.08 -7.79 14.10
N GLY A 263 12.16 -7.20 15.29
CA GLY A 263 13.41 -6.71 15.88
C GLY A 263 13.85 -5.31 15.43
N TRP A 264 13.13 -4.66 14.51
CA TRP A 264 13.49 -3.31 14.06
C TRP A 264 13.26 -2.26 15.13
N LYS A 265 14.21 -1.32 15.26
CA LYS A 265 14.05 -0.10 16.06
C LYS A 265 13.33 0.95 15.20
N LEU A 266 12.18 1.40 15.68
CA LEU A 266 11.33 2.40 15.03
C LEU A 266 11.22 3.64 15.93
N LYS A 267 10.94 4.78 15.30
CA LYS A 267 10.72 6.05 15.98
C LYS A 267 9.38 6.64 15.54
N GLY A 268 8.59 7.08 16.51
CA GLY A 268 7.20 7.45 16.30
C GLY A 268 6.27 6.28 16.59
N ALA A 269 5.35 6.45 17.54
CA ALA A 269 4.47 5.38 17.99
C ALA A 269 3.11 5.87 18.45
N ALA A 270 2.05 5.18 18.01
CA ALA A 270 0.71 5.37 18.56
C ALA A 270 0.70 5.01 20.05
N THR A 271 0.15 5.92 20.86
CA THR A 271 0.03 5.78 22.32
C THR A 271 -1.41 5.54 22.75
N ALA A 272 -2.40 6.00 21.97
CA ALA A 272 -3.81 5.68 22.19
C ALA A 272 -4.61 5.73 20.88
N ALA A 273 -5.67 4.93 20.79
CA ALA A 273 -6.68 5.04 19.74
C ALA A 273 -8.09 5.06 20.34
N ILE A 274 -8.92 5.94 19.82
CA ILE A 274 -10.27 6.25 20.27
C ILE A 274 -11.18 6.12 19.07
N VAL A 275 -12.27 5.35 19.20
CA VAL A 275 -13.28 5.18 18.15
C VAL A 275 -14.63 5.53 18.73
N ALA A 276 -15.33 6.49 18.10
CA ALA A 276 -16.58 7.06 18.59
C ALA A 276 -16.55 7.41 20.09
N GLY A 277 -15.45 8.00 20.56
CA GLY A 277 -15.26 8.41 21.95
C GLY A 277 -14.84 7.31 22.93
N LYS A 278 -14.76 6.04 22.48
CA LYS A 278 -14.30 4.92 23.30
C LYS A 278 -12.83 4.64 23.07
N ILE A 279 -12.02 4.60 24.13
CA ILE A 279 -10.62 4.18 24.05
C ILE A 279 -10.59 2.67 23.74
N ILE A 280 -10.07 2.30 22.57
CA ILE A 280 -9.92 0.91 22.12
C ILE A 280 -8.47 0.40 22.25
N PHE A 281 -7.52 1.33 22.30
CA PHE A 281 -6.10 1.05 22.43
C PHE A 281 -5.45 2.07 23.35
N ARG A 282 -4.57 1.57 24.21
CA ARG A 282 -3.62 2.36 24.99
C ARG A 282 -2.32 1.56 25.03
N ARG A 283 -1.22 2.21 24.65
CA ARG A 283 0.13 1.66 24.80
C ARG A 283 0.44 1.56 26.30
N LYS A 284 0.98 0.42 26.72
CA LYS A 284 1.43 0.21 28.10
C LYS A 284 2.82 0.78 28.29
#